data_AF-A0A402SXY7-F1
#
_entry.id   AF-A0A402SXY7-F1
#
_cell.length_a   1.000
_cell.length_b   1.000
_cell.length_c   1.000
_cell.angle_alpha   90.00
_cell.angle_beta   90.00
_cell.angle_gamma   90.00
#
_symmetry.space_group_name_H-M   'P 1'
#
loop_
_entity.id
_entity.type
_entity.pdbx_description
1 polymer ?
#
loop_
_entity_poly.entity_id
_entity_poly.type
_entity_poly.pdbx_seq_one_letter_code
_entity_poly.pdbx_strand_id
1 'polypeptide(L)'
;QEDSVDSDVGSRNQPGMVVAVHIGAGDFVKVKGQVFEVDETDFDDHDVTLWFVGGNTLKCAAGCQVEVVSAPVAAGIKVKGD
;
A
#
# COMPACT_ATOMS: atom_id res chain seq x y z
N GLN A 1 -26.84 19.70 0.76
CA GLN A 1 -25.72 19.33 1.64
C GLN A 1 -24.56 19.10 0.70
N GLU A 2 -23.66 20.08 0.66
CA GLU A 2 -22.43 20.03 -0.11
C GLU A 2 -21.46 19.17 0.72
N ASP A 3 -21.48 17.86 0.50
CA ASP A 3 -20.44 16.99 1.06
C ASP A 3 -19.45 16.72 -0.06
N SER A 4 -18.61 17.71 -0.29
CA SER A 4 -17.38 17.56 -1.06
C SER A 4 -16.56 16.48 -0.35
N VAL A 5 -16.70 15.23 -0.78
CA VAL A 5 -15.82 14.12 -0.41
C VAL A 5 -14.45 14.34 -1.04
N ASP A 6 -13.78 15.43 -0.66
CA ASP A 6 -12.33 15.57 -0.74
C ASP A 6 -11.75 14.82 0.46
N SER A 7 -12.01 13.51 0.52
CA SER A 7 -11.47 12.65 1.56
C SER A 7 -10.07 12.23 1.14
N ASP A 8 -9.14 13.16 1.30
CA ASP A 8 -7.74 12.86 1.59
C ASP A 8 -7.11 11.73 0.76
N VAL A 9 -7.01 11.92 -0.57
CA VAL A 9 -5.93 11.32 -1.37
C VAL A 9 -4.57 11.96 -1.00
N GLY A 10 -4.43 12.52 0.22
CA GLY A 10 -3.19 13.01 0.82
C GLY A 10 -2.76 12.24 2.07
N SER A 11 -3.61 11.34 2.59
CA SER A 11 -3.35 10.59 3.84
C SER A 11 -3.05 9.10 3.62
N ARG A 12 -3.13 8.60 2.38
CA ARG A 12 -2.70 7.24 2.04
C ARG A 12 -1.18 7.14 2.13
N ASN A 13 -0.64 5.96 2.43
CA ASN A 13 0.79 5.75 2.63
C ASN A 13 1.45 6.49 3.80
N GLN A 14 0.79 6.62 4.96
CA GLN A 14 1.51 7.08 6.15
C GLN A 14 2.60 6.07 6.52
N PRO A 15 3.89 6.46 6.49
CA PRO A 15 4.97 5.53 6.78
C PRO A 15 4.92 5.09 8.24
N GLY A 16 4.87 3.78 8.47
CA GLY A 16 4.72 3.22 9.81
C GLY A 16 4.27 1.76 9.82
N MET A 17 4.22 1.17 11.01
CA MET A 17 3.71 -0.18 11.21
C MET A 17 2.18 -0.14 11.25
N VAL A 18 1.55 -0.58 10.17
CA VAL A 18 0.09 -0.61 10.00
C VAL A 18 -0.36 -2.06 10.01
N VAL A 19 -1.49 -2.34 10.67
CA VAL A 19 -2.06 -3.69 10.67
C VAL A 19 -2.53 -4.02 9.26
N ALA A 20 -2.23 -5.23 8.76
CA ALA A 20 -2.49 -5.64 7.39
C ALA A 20 -3.95 -5.43 6.94
N VAL A 21 -4.92 -5.59 7.83
CA VAL A 21 -6.36 -5.33 7.56
C VAL A 21 -6.69 -3.87 7.20
N HIS A 22 -5.84 -2.92 7.57
CA HIS A 22 -6.03 -1.50 7.29
C HIS A 22 -5.29 -1.02 6.05
N ILE A 23 -4.51 -1.92 5.42
CA ILE A 23 -3.78 -1.63 4.19
C ILE A 23 -4.73 -1.86 3.03
N GLY A 24 -4.76 -0.92 2.09
CA GLY A 24 -5.67 -0.97 0.95
C GLY A 24 -4.95 -0.82 -0.38
N ALA A 25 -5.72 -0.99 -1.46
CA ALA A 25 -5.24 -0.74 -2.81
C ALA A 25 -4.64 0.68 -2.94
N GLY A 26 -3.44 0.76 -3.53
CA GLY A 26 -2.66 1.98 -3.68
C GLY A 26 -1.71 2.29 -2.52
N ASP A 27 -1.77 1.55 -1.40
CA ASP A 27 -0.72 1.62 -0.38
C ASP A 27 0.56 0.91 -0.84
N PHE A 28 1.68 1.30 -0.25
CA PHE A 28 3.01 0.80 -0.55
C PHE A 28 3.56 0.22 0.74
N VAL A 29 3.95 -1.04 0.70
CA VAL A 29 4.46 -1.75 1.86
C VAL A 29 5.86 -2.26 1.62
N LYS A 30 6.66 -2.32 2.68
CA LYS A 30 8.02 -2.85 2.61
C LYS A 30 8.07 -4.25 3.22
N VAL A 31 8.35 -5.22 2.35
CA VAL A 31 8.46 -6.64 2.72
C VAL A 31 9.87 -7.09 2.42
N LYS A 32 10.60 -7.55 3.46
CA LYS A 32 12.00 -8.02 3.34
C LYS A 32 12.95 -7.02 2.66
N GLY A 33 12.71 -5.71 2.85
CA GLY A 33 13.52 -4.65 2.26
C GLY A 33 13.12 -4.22 0.83
N GLN A 34 12.12 -4.86 0.24
CA GLN A 34 11.55 -4.50 -1.06
C GLN A 34 10.20 -3.81 -0.87
N VAL A 35 9.93 -2.78 -1.67
CA VAL A 35 8.67 -2.03 -1.63
C VAL A 35 7.74 -2.57 -2.69
N PHE A 36 6.49 -2.84 -2.30
CA PHE A 36 5.43 -3.34 -3.17
C PHE A 36 4.20 -2.45 -3.06
N GLU A 37 3.59 -2.14 -4.19
CA GLU A 37 2.28 -1.50 -4.25
C GLU A 37 1.20 -2.56 -4.06
N VAL A 38 0.22 -2.29 -3.21
CA VAL A 38 -0.93 -3.14 -2.95
C VAL A 38 -1.97 -2.89 -4.04
N ASP A 39 -2.33 -3.96 -4.74
CA ASP A 39 -3.37 -4.00 -5.75
C ASP A 39 -4.74 -4.30 -5.11
N GLU A 40 -4.76 -5.29 -4.21
CA GLU A 40 -5.97 -5.74 -3.53
C GLU A 40 -5.64 -6.28 -2.13
N THR A 41 -6.59 -6.19 -1.22
CA THR A 41 -6.48 -6.76 0.13
C THR A 41 -7.71 -7.60 0.40
N ASP A 42 -7.48 -8.87 0.72
CA ASP A 42 -8.52 -9.85 0.98
C ASP A 42 -8.40 -10.37 2.41
N PHE A 43 -9.52 -10.56 3.09
CA PHE A 43 -9.58 -10.99 4.50
C PHE A 43 -10.50 -12.20 4.65
N ASP A 44 -9.90 -13.37 4.85
CA ASP A 44 -10.59 -14.64 5.00
C ASP A 44 -10.19 -15.33 6.29
N ASP A 45 -11.16 -15.74 7.11
CA ASP A 45 -10.96 -16.66 8.24
C ASP A 45 -9.74 -16.34 9.14
N HIS A 46 -9.56 -15.05 9.46
CA HIS A 46 -8.48 -14.48 10.29
C HIS A 46 -7.11 -14.30 9.62
N ASP A 47 -6.99 -14.59 8.33
CA ASP A 47 -5.81 -14.27 7.53
C ASP A 47 -6.11 -13.08 6.60
N VAL A 48 -5.09 -12.25 6.39
CA VAL A 48 -5.08 -11.19 5.39
C VAL A 48 -4.15 -11.60 4.26
N THR A 49 -4.65 -11.50 3.03
CA THR A 49 -3.88 -11.68 1.80
C THR A 49 -3.78 -10.33 1.10
N LEU A 50 -2.57 -9.76 1.08
CA LEU A 50 -2.25 -8.58 0.27
C LEU A 50 -1.78 -9.05 -1.11
N TRP A 51 -2.47 -8.61 -2.15
CA TRP A 51 -2.08 -8.79 -3.53
C TRP A 51 -1.29 -7.56 -3.96
N PHE A 52 -0.12 -7.78 -4.55
CA PHE A 52 0.75 -6.70 -5.01
C PHE A 52 0.70 -6.56 -6.52
N VAL A 53 0.84 -5.31 -6.98
CA VAL A 53 1.02 -5.00 -8.40
C VAL A 53 2.24 -5.77 -8.91
N GLY A 54 2.04 -6.54 -9.98
CA GLY A 54 3.07 -7.44 -10.52
C GLY A 54 2.97 -8.90 -10.08
N GLY A 55 1.90 -9.27 -9.36
CA GLY A 55 1.53 -10.67 -9.10
C GLY A 55 2.21 -11.33 -7.91
N ASN A 56 2.86 -10.54 -7.05
CA ASN A 56 3.35 -11.03 -5.76
C ASN A 56 2.22 -10.98 -4.73
N THR A 57 2.25 -11.84 -3.71
CA THR A 57 1.28 -11.80 -2.61
C THR A 57 1.97 -11.93 -1.26
N LEU A 58 1.39 -11.32 -0.23
CA LEU A 58 1.76 -11.51 1.16
C LEU A 58 0.55 -12.01 1.93
N LYS A 59 0.62 -13.25 2.42
CA LYS A 59 -0.35 -13.79 3.34
C LYS A 59 0.17 -13.73 4.77
N CYS A 60 -0.62 -13.18 5.68
CA CYS A 60 -0.29 -13.06 7.11
C CYS A 60 -1.56 -13.07 7.97
N ALA A 61 -1.44 -13.25 9.30
CA ALA A 61 -2.59 -13.19 10.19
C ALA A 61 -3.18 -11.77 10.26
N ALA A 62 -4.46 -11.63 10.60
CA ALA A 62 -5.18 -10.36 10.71
C ALA A 62 -4.46 -9.29 11.54
N GLY A 63 -3.78 -9.72 12.60
CA GLY A 63 -3.03 -8.83 13.50
C GLY A 63 -1.60 -8.54 13.06
N CYS A 64 -1.17 -9.03 11.90
CA CYS A 64 0.19 -8.79 11.42
C CYS A 64 0.38 -7.32 11.09
N GLN A 65 1.47 -6.75 11.61
CA GLN A 65 1.88 -5.40 11.29
C GLN A 65 2.81 -5.45 10.09
N VAL A 66 2.48 -4.67 9.08
CA VAL A 66 3.27 -4.49 7.87
C VAL A 66 3.78 -3.06 7.86
N GLU A 67 5.04 -2.90 7.47
CA GLU A 67 5.66 -1.58 7.29
C GLU A 67 5.06 -0.94 6.05
N VAL A 68 4.11 -0.02 6.23
CA VAL A 68 3.67 0.88 5.17
C VAL A 68 4.75 1.93 5.00
N VAL A 69 5.07 2.24 3.75
CA VAL A 69 6.01 3.29 3.37
C VAL A 69 5.30 4.32 2.52
N SER A 70 5.87 5.52 2.48
CA SER A 70 5.43 6.56 1.55
C SER A 70 5.46 6.02 0.12
N ALA A 71 4.51 6.45 -0.71
CA ALA A 71 4.56 6.15 -2.13
C ALA A 71 5.96 6.53 -2.66
N PRO A 72 6.66 5.61 -3.36
CA PRO A 72 7.93 5.95 -3.96
C PRO A 72 7.65 7.12 -4.90
N VAL A 73 8.27 8.26 -4.61
CA VAL A 73 8.23 9.39 -5.54
C VAL A 73 8.83 8.82 -6.81
N ALA A 74 8.00 8.58 -7.82
CA ALA A 74 8.47 8.23 -9.13
C ALA A 74 9.42 9.36 -9.48
N ALA A 75 10.72 9.13 -9.32
CA ALA A 75 11.73 10.01 -9.82
C ALA A 75 11.47 9.99 -11.31
N GLY A 76 10.75 11.01 -11.78
CA GLY A 76 10.52 11.27 -13.18
C GLY A 76 11.90 11.46 -13.76
N ILE A 77 12.50 10.37 -14.21
CA ILE A 77 13.68 10.38 -15.04
C ILE A 77 13.18 10.98 -16.36
N LYS A 78 13.15 12.31 -16.42
CA LYS A 78 13.34 13.02 -17.67
C LYS A 78 14.82 12.81 -18.02
N VAL A 79 15.14 11.72 -18.72
CA VAL A 79 16.37 11.73 -19.51
C VAL A 79 16.11 12.77 -20.60
N LYS A 80 16.89 13.85 -20.52
CA LYS A 80 16.97 14.89 -21.54
C LYS A 80 17.22 14.22 -22.90
N GLY A 81 16.25 14.31 -23.80
CA GLY A 81 16.47 14.15 -25.23
C GLY A 81 16.79 15.52 -25.79
N ASP A 82 17.98 15.63 -26.36
CA ASP A 82 18.60 16.83 -26.95
C ASP A 82 17.73 17.62 -27.93
#